data_AF-U3C9C9-F1
#
_entry.id   AF-U3C9C9-F1
#
_cell.length_a   1.000
_cell.length_b   1.000
_cell.length_c   1.000
_cell.angle_alpha   90.00
_cell.angle_beta   90.00
_cell.angle_gamma   90.00
#
_symmetry.space_group_name_H-M   'P 1'
#
loop_
_entity.id
_entity.type
_entity.pdbx_description
1 polymer ?
#
loop_
_entity_poly.entity_id
_entity_poly.type
_entity_poly.pdbx_seq_one_letter_code
_entity_poly.pdbx_strand_id
1 'polypeptide(L)'
;MKLNKQEVKAVEDMQSILDAIKHPESKGCVCLSSGDITNIERVLGIDLWKATLGNCDIQKVVRGKEHLLMKICFKAGGQYPAERHCFFPFQVRAKATK
;
A
#
# COMPACT_ATOMS: atom_id res chain seq x y z
N MET A 1 -4.27 12.81 -25.07
CA MET A 1 -3.48 11.55 -25.18
C MET A 1 -4.36 10.41 -24.72
N LYS A 2 -4.40 9.26 -25.41
CA LYS A 2 -5.26 8.12 -25.05
C LYS A 2 -4.39 7.07 -24.37
N LEU A 3 -4.65 6.79 -23.10
CA LEU A 3 -3.90 5.80 -22.33
C LEU A 3 -4.24 4.38 -22.82
N ASN A 4 -3.25 3.50 -22.83
CA ASN A 4 -3.46 2.08 -23.07
C ASN A 4 -4.05 1.39 -21.83
N LYS A 5 -4.53 0.15 -21.98
CA LYS A 5 -5.19 -0.58 -20.89
C LYS A 5 -4.31 -0.77 -19.65
N GLN A 6 -3.00 -0.96 -19.83
CA GLN A 6 -2.07 -1.16 -18.72
C GLN A 6 -1.79 0.16 -18.00
N GLU A 7 -1.74 1.27 -18.72
CA GLU A 7 -1.59 2.60 -18.15
C GLU A 7 -2.83 3.02 -17.36
N VAL A 8 -4.03 2.81 -17.91
CA VAL A 8 -5.30 3.08 -17.22
C VAL A 8 -5.35 2.30 -15.91
N LYS A 9 -5.05 1.00 -15.97
CA LYS A 9 -5.07 0.14 -14.78
C LYS A 9 -4.07 0.60 -13.71
N ALA A 10 -2.84 0.96 -14.09
CA ALA A 10 -1.85 1.45 -13.13
C ALA A 10 -2.32 2.73 -12.41
N VAL A 11 -3.02 3.62 -13.13
CA VAL A 11 -3.62 4.83 -12.55
C VAL A 11 -4.77 4.48 -11.60
N GLU A 12 -5.65 3.55 -11.98
CA GLU A 12 -6.76 3.09 -11.14
C GLU A 12 -6.28 2.40 -9.84
N ASP A 13 -5.24 1.56 -9.95
CA ASP A 13 -4.63 0.88 -8.81
C ASP A 13 -3.99 1.90 -7.84
N MET A 14 -3.28 2.91 -8.36
CA MET A 14 -2.72 4.00 -7.55
C MET A 14 -3.80 4.90 -6.94
N GLN A 15 -4.89 5.16 -7.67
CA GLN A 15 -6.02 5.92 -7.14
C GLN A 15 -6.66 5.16 -5.97
N SER A 16 -6.77 3.83 -6.07
CA SER A 16 -7.27 2.98 -4.97
C SER A 16 -6.36 3.05 -3.74
N ILE A 17 -5.03 3.07 -3.93
CA ILE A 17 -4.07 3.31 -2.85
C ILE A 17 -4.28 4.70 -2.22
N LEU A 18 -4.40 5.75 -3.03
CA LEU A 18 -4.61 7.11 -2.53
C LEU A 18 -5.93 7.26 -1.76
N ASP A 19 -7.00 6.62 -2.24
CA ASP A 19 -8.29 6.59 -1.59
C ASP A 19 -8.20 5.89 -0.22
N ALA A 20 -7.50 4.76 -0.15
CA ALA A 20 -7.24 4.07 1.12
C ALA A 20 -6.40 4.93 2.08
N ILE A 21 -5.44 5.72 1.55
CA ILE A 21 -4.63 6.64 2.36
C ILE A 21 -5.49 7.75 2.96
N LYS A 22 -6.40 8.31 2.16
CA LYS A 22 -7.27 9.42 2.56
C LYS A 22 -8.41 8.98 3.48
N HIS A 23 -8.91 7.76 3.30
CA HIS A 23 -10.04 7.22 4.02
C HIS A 23 -9.73 5.85 4.66
N PRO A 24 -8.75 5.79 5.58
CA PRO A 24 -8.29 4.54 6.17
C PRO A 24 -9.39 3.77 6.91
N GLU A 25 -10.34 4.47 7.52
CA GLU A 25 -11.41 3.87 8.32
C GLU A 25 -12.49 3.13 7.48
N SER A 26 -12.63 3.47 6.19
CA SER A 26 -13.65 2.89 5.30
C SER A 26 -13.08 2.08 4.13
N LYS A 27 -11.84 2.39 3.71
CA LYS A 27 -11.16 1.78 2.55
C LYS A 27 -9.76 1.28 2.86
N GLY A 28 -9.40 1.10 4.14
CA GLY A 28 -8.03 0.86 4.61
C GLY A 28 -7.35 -0.45 4.20
N CYS A 29 -7.90 -1.20 3.23
CA CYS A 29 -7.30 -2.39 2.64
C CYS A 29 -7.32 -2.32 1.12
N VAL A 30 -6.14 -2.30 0.50
CA VAL A 30 -5.99 -2.43 -0.96
C VAL A 30 -5.27 -3.74 -1.24
N CYS A 31 -5.88 -4.59 -2.06
CA CYS A 31 -5.32 -5.86 -2.48
C CYS A 31 -4.77 -5.75 -3.90
N LEU A 32 -3.46 -5.78 -4.05
CA LEU A 32 -2.79 -5.78 -5.35
C LEU A 32 -2.07 -7.10 -5.59
N SER A 33 -2.11 -7.59 -6.83
CA SER A 33 -1.30 -8.74 -7.24
C SER A 33 0.14 -8.31 -7.53
N SER A 34 1.07 -9.27 -7.56
CA SER A 34 2.46 -9.01 -8.00
C SER A 34 2.53 -8.37 -9.40
N GLY A 35 1.62 -8.77 -10.30
CA GLY A 35 1.52 -8.18 -11.64
C GLY A 35 1.07 -6.72 -11.63
N ASP A 36 0.16 -6.35 -10.72
CA ASP A 36 -0.32 -4.97 -10.58
C ASP A 36 0.79 -4.07 -10.05
N ILE A 37 1.55 -4.53 -9.04
CA ILE A 37 2.71 -3.80 -8.49
C ILE A 37 3.78 -3.59 -9.57
N THR A 38 4.12 -4.66 -10.30
CA THR A 38 5.11 -4.58 -11.39
C THR A 38 4.66 -3.63 -12.49
N ASN A 39 3.35 -3.60 -12.79
CA ASN A 39 2.80 -2.69 -13.79
C ASN A 39 2.83 -1.23 -13.31
N ILE A 40 2.52 -0.96 -12.04
CA ILE A 40 2.65 0.37 -11.43
C ILE A 40 4.10 0.86 -11.48
N GLU A 41 5.07 0.03 -11.11
CA GLU A 41 6.49 0.39 -11.18
C GLU A 41 6.90 0.71 -12.62
N ARG A 42 6.51 -0.14 -13.58
CA ARG A 42 6.87 0.04 -14.99
C ARG A 42 6.23 1.28 -15.62
N VAL A 43 4.96 1.57 -15.31
CA VAL A 43 4.21 2.67 -15.93
C VAL A 43 4.45 4.01 -15.23
N LEU A 44 4.43 4.01 -13.90
CA LEU A 44 4.45 5.21 -13.07
C LEU A 44 5.80 5.46 -12.40
N GLY A 45 6.75 4.52 -12.48
CA GLY A 45 8.07 4.63 -11.86
C GLY A 45 8.05 4.48 -10.34
N ILE A 46 6.95 3.98 -9.77
CA ILE A 46 6.77 3.88 -8.31
C ILE A 46 7.00 2.43 -7.88
N ASP A 47 8.12 2.19 -7.21
CA ASP A 47 8.41 0.92 -6.55
C ASP A 47 7.71 0.88 -5.18
N LEU A 48 6.53 0.25 -5.15
CA LEU A 48 5.74 0.12 -3.92
C LEU A 48 6.41 -0.77 -2.86
N TRP A 49 7.32 -1.68 -3.25
CA TRP A 49 8.05 -2.49 -2.29
C TRP A 49 9.06 -1.68 -1.49
N LYS A 50 9.71 -0.70 -2.13
CA LYS A 50 10.61 0.24 -1.45
C LYS A 50 9.88 1.38 -0.76
N ALA A 51 8.73 1.79 -1.29
CA ALA A 51 7.95 2.90 -0.74
C ALA A 51 7.16 2.52 0.52
N THR A 52 7.04 1.22 0.83
CA THR A 52 6.29 0.71 1.98
C THR A 52 7.16 -0.06 2.95
N LEU A 53 6.77 -0.06 4.22
CA LEU A 53 7.41 -0.79 5.30
C LEU A 53 6.61 -2.04 5.67
N GLY A 54 7.30 -3.12 6.03
CA GLY A 54 6.65 -4.30 6.61
C GLY A 54 6.37 -4.14 8.10
N ASN A 55 5.56 -5.03 8.67
CA ASN A 55 5.24 -5.06 10.11
C ASN A 55 6.49 -5.01 11.02
N CYS A 56 7.52 -5.80 10.70
CA CYS A 56 8.75 -5.84 11.51
C CYS A 56 9.53 -4.50 11.46
N ASP A 57 9.55 -3.84 10.31
CA ASP A 57 10.24 -2.56 10.13
C ASP A 57 9.50 -1.45 10.89
N ILE A 58 8.17 -1.49 10.86
CA ILE A 58 7.32 -0.57 11.62
C ILE A 58 7.53 -0.74 13.11
N GLN A 59 7.56 -1.96 13.65
CA GLN A 59 7.79 -2.16 15.08
C GLN A 59 9.14 -1.60 15.55
N LYS A 60 10.15 -1.55 14.66
CA LYS A 60 11.46 -0.95 14.95
C LYS A 60 11.43 0.58 14.88
N VAL A 61 10.66 1.14 13.95
CA VAL A 61 10.60 2.58 13.69
C VAL A 61 9.60 3.28 14.62
N VAL A 62 8.49 2.62 14.95
CA VAL A 62 7.37 3.14 15.74
C VAL A 62 7.54 2.74 17.21
N ARG A 63 8.15 3.62 18.01
CA ARG A 63 8.23 3.48 19.46
C ARG A 63 6.98 4.07 20.14
N GLY A 64 5.85 3.37 20.12
CA GLY A 64 4.68 3.83 20.89
C GLY A 64 3.31 3.31 20.42
N LYS A 65 2.28 3.65 21.21
CA LYS A 65 0.86 3.30 21.07
C LYS A 65 0.18 3.98 19.85
N GLU A 66 0.80 3.91 18.68
CA GLU A 66 0.30 4.51 17.45
C GLU A 66 -0.59 3.50 16.70
N HIS A 67 -1.73 3.98 16.18
CA HIS A 67 -2.65 3.13 15.41
C HIS A 67 -2.22 3.12 13.94
N LEU A 68 -1.92 1.92 13.44
CA LEU A 68 -1.63 1.71 12.03
C LEU A 68 -2.95 1.82 11.23
N LEU A 69 -3.14 2.96 10.57
CA LEU A 69 -4.43 3.30 9.94
C LEU A 69 -4.64 2.65 8.57
N MET A 70 -3.62 2.14 7.89
CA MET A 70 -3.82 1.53 6.56
C MET A 70 -2.96 0.28 6.37
N LYS A 71 -3.55 -0.76 5.79
CA LYS A 71 -2.87 -2.01 5.41
C LYS A 71 -2.98 -2.16 3.89
N ILE A 72 -1.88 -2.04 3.15
CA ILE A 72 -1.86 -2.57 1.78
C ILE A 72 -1.54 -4.05 1.88
N CYS A 73 -2.39 -4.89 1.30
CA CYS A 73 -2.19 -6.32 1.25
C CYS A 73 -1.70 -6.70 -0.14
N PHE A 74 -0.45 -7.12 -0.24
CA PHE A 74 0.07 -7.66 -1.49
C PHE A 74 -0.25 -9.16 -1.57
N LYS A 75 -1.00 -9.58 -2.58
CA LYS A 75 -1.18 -11.00 -2.90
C LYS A 75 -0.18 -11.39 -3.98
N ALA A 76 0.99 -11.86 -3.57
CA ALA A 76 1.90 -12.54 -4.48
C ALA A 76 1.30 -13.92 -4.82
N GLY A 77 1.01 -14.17 -6.10
CA GLY A 77 0.55 -15.48 -6.57
C GLY A 77 1.68 -16.51 -6.46
N GLY A 78 1.48 -17.54 -5.64
CA GLY A 78 2.42 -18.64 -5.38
C GLY A 78 1.86 -19.64 -4.36
N GLN A 79 2.59 -20.73 -4.11
CA GLN A 79 2.18 -21.87 -3.27
C GLN A 79 1.94 -21.52 -1.79
N TYR A 80 2.41 -20.34 -1.34
CA TYR A 80 2.07 -19.74 -0.06
C TYR A 80 1.62 -18.30 -0.29
N PRO A 81 0.35 -17.95 -0.07
CA PRO A 81 -0.11 -16.56 -0.15
C PRO A 81 0.50 -15.78 1.01
N ALA A 82 1.69 -15.23 0.81
CA ALA A 82 2.30 -14.31 1.74
C ALA A 82 1.56 -12.97 1.60
N GLU A 83 0.49 -12.81 2.38
CA GLU A 83 -0.17 -11.52 2.57
C GLU A 83 0.82 -10.59 3.28
N ARG A 84 1.55 -9.78 2.50
CA ARG A 84 2.48 -8.82 3.08
C ARG A 84 1.71 -7.55 3.37
N HIS A 85 1.51 -7.28 4.67
CA HIS A 85 0.96 -6.03 5.16
C HIS A 85 2.04 -4.96 5.05
N CYS A 86 1.74 -3.95 4.24
CA CYS A 86 2.65 -2.88 3.92
C CYS A 86 2.00 -1.54 4.29
N PHE A 87 2.81 -0.66 4.89
CA PHE A 87 2.36 0.61 5.42
C PHE A 87 3.29 1.71 4.93
N PHE A 88 2.73 2.86 4.59
CA PHE A 88 3.56 4.01 4.27
C PHE A 88 4.10 4.65 5.56
N PRO A 89 5.37 5.09 5.57
CA PRO A 89 6.00 5.69 6.76
C PRO A 89 5.23 6.87 7.38
N PHE A 90 4.51 7.63 6.55
CA PHE A 90 3.77 8.83 6.98
C PHE A 90 2.38 8.54 7.56
N GLN A 91 1.90 7.30 7.53
CA GLN A 91 0.57 6.92 8.02
C GLN A 91 0.56 6.46 9.48
N VAL A 92 1.69 6.59 10.17
CA VAL A 92 1.75 6.36 11.61
C VAL A 92 1.22 7.63 12.30
N ARG A 93 -0.07 7.63 12.66
CA ARG A 93 -0.65 8.73 13.44
C ARG A 93 -0.35 8.53 14.92
N ALA A 94 0.30 9.52 15.52
CA ALA A 94 0.33 9.70 16.96
C ALA A 94 -1.10 9.68 17.52
N LYS A 95 -1.24 9.08 18.70
CA LYS A 95 -2.51 8.89 19.41
C LYS A 95 -3.32 10.19 19.43
N ALA A 96 -4.57 10.17 18.98
CA ALA A 96 -5.51 11.23 19.33
C ALA A 96 -5.71 11.15 20.85
N THR A 97 -5.14 12.10 21.59
CA THR A 97 -5.51 12.31 23.00
C THR A 97 -6.95 12.76 23.05
N LYS A 98 -7.85 11.85 23.45
CA LYS A 98 -8.98 12.11 24.35
C LYS A 98 -9.24 10.85 25.17
#